data_AF-A0A3P7MXM9-F1
#
_entry.id   AF-A0A3P7MXM9-F1
#
_cell.length_a   1.000
_cell.length_b   1.000
_cell.length_c   1.000
_cell.angle_alpha   90.00
_cell.angle_beta   90.00
_cell.angle_gamma   90.00
#
_symmetry.space_group_name_H-M   'P 1'
#
loop_
_entity.id
_entity.type
_entity.pdbx_description
1 polymer ?
#
loop_
_entity_poly.entity_id
_entity_poly.type
_entity_poly.pdbx_seq_one_letter_code
_entity_poly.pdbx_strand_id
1 'polypeptide(L)'
;MFADSPKILEGYVRRKREPELHAWWARYLESIGELEGAMGFYSAAKDNLSLVRIKCTQGKLEEAANLAIESKDKAACYHVARIFEAEGDYSKAVDFYTKAHAYNSAIRLVKEHDMRDLLANLCLMAGGSEIVEAARYFEDIPGYTHQAVMLYHKRAAEFFANNQNYEKAVELLCLAKGVSKIFGFLFSSPKVILRL
;
A
#
# COMPACT_ATOMS: atom_id res chain seq x y z
N MET A 1 -28.21 20.52 30.25
CA MET A 1 -28.03 19.28 31.02
C MET A 1 -28.34 18.06 30.13
N PHE A 2 -27.59 17.88 29.02
CA PHE A 2 -27.75 16.73 28.10
C PHE A 2 -26.76 15.59 28.40
N ALA A 3 -25.76 15.86 29.25
CA ALA A 3 -24.73 14.89 29.64
C ALA A 3 -25.27 13.81 30.60
N ASP A 4 -26.35 14.08 31.33
CA ASP A 4 -26.84 13.22 32.41
C ASP A 4 -27.77 12.09 31.96
N SER A 5 -27.94 11.87 30.65
CA SER A 5 -28.80 10.81 30.13
C SER A 5 -28.28 10.21 28.82
N PRO A 6 -27.30 9.30 28.89
CA PRO A 6 -26.73 8.60 27.73
C PRO A 6 -27.79 7.99 26.79
N LYS A 7 -28.90 7.48 27.34
CA LYS A 7 -30.00 6.89 26.57
C LYS A 7 -30.72 7.87 25.66
N ILE A 8 -30.90 9.13 26.10
CA ILE A 8 -31.55 10.17 25.29
C ILE A 8 -30.65 10.54 24.11
N LEU A 9 -29.35 10.65 24.39
CA LEU A 9 -28.34 11.00 23.40
C LEU A 9 -28.15 9.88 22.37
N GLU A 10 -28.12 8.62 22.79
CA GLU A 10 -28.12 7.47 21.89
C GLU A 10 -29.35 7.50 20.97
N GLY A 11 -30.53 7.74 21.53
CA GLY A 11 -31.76 7.86 20.76
C GLY A 11 -31.68 8.99 19.73
N TYR A 12 -31.05 10.11 20.07
CA TYR A 12 -30.82 11.22 19.14
C TYR A 12 -29.86 10.82 18.01
N VAL A 13 -28.72 10.20 18.33
CA VAL A 13 -27.74 9.72 17.34
C VAL A 13 -28.38 8.76 16.34
N ARG A 14 -29.11 7.75 16.84
CA ARG A 14 -29.81 6.76 16.01
C ARG A 14 -30.88 7.37 15.10
N ARG A 15 -31.53 8.46 15.53
CA ARG A 15 -32.55 9.16 14.72
C ARG A 15 -31.92 10.01 13.63
N LYS A 16 -30.85 10.74 13.92
CA LYS A 16 -30.18 11.63 12.97
C LYS A 16 -29.45 10.88 11.86
N ARG A 17 -28.94 9.69 12.16
CA ARG A 17 -28.28 8.78 11.23
C ARG A 17 -27.07 9.38 10.49
N GLU A 18 -26.42 10.38 11.07
CA GLU A 18 -25.24 11.03 10.49
C GLU A 18 -23.98 10.20 10.77
N PRO A 19 -23.12 9.89 9.77
CA PRO A 19 -21.93 9.07 9.98
C PRO A 19 -20.98 9.65 11.04
N GLU A 20 -20.76 10.96 11.02
CA GLU A 20 -19.90 11.64 12.00
C GLU A 20 -20.43 11.52 13.43
N LEU A 21 -21.76 11.59 13.60
CA LEU A 21 -22.40 11.45 14.90
C LEU A 21 -22.36 10.01 15.40
N HIS A 22 -22.52 9.03 14.51
CA HIS A 22 -22.30 7.62 14.87
C HIS A 22 -20.85 7.36 15.24
N ALA A 23 -19.87 7.89 14.50
CA ALA A 23 -18.45 7.74 14.84
C ALA A 23 -18.12 8.41 16.18
N TRP A 24 -18.68 9.58 16.46
CA TRP A 24 -18.53 10.26 17.75
C TRP A 24 -19.10 9.42 18.90
N TRP A 25 -20.31 8.88 18.74
CA TRP A 25 -20.92 8.03 19.75
C TRP A 25 -20.18 6.71 19.93
N ALA A 26 -19.67 6.11 18.85
CA ALA A 26 -18.83 4.93 18.88
C ALA A 26 -17.56 5.16 19.71
N ARG A 27 -16.88 6.31 19.53
CA ARG A 27 -15.71 6.69 20.34
C ARG A 27 -16.05 6.83 21.82
N TYR A 28 -17.22 7.38 22.14
CA TYR A 28 -17.70 7.44 23.52
C TYR A 28 -17.92 6.02 24.10
N LEU A 29 -18.61 5.14 23.38
CA LEU A 29 -18.81 3.75 23.81
C LEU A 29 -17.49 3.01 24.00
N GLU A 30 -16.54 3.20 23.09
CA GLU A 30 -15.20 2.64 23.18
C GLU A 30 -14.46 3.15 24.43
N SER A 31 -14.59 4.43 24.78
CA SER A 31 -13.94 5.01 25.97
C SER A 31 -14.42 4.43 27.31
N ILE A 32 -15.66 3.93 27.35
CA ILE A 32 -16.24 3.29 28.54
C ILE A 32 -16.14 1.76 28.50
N GLY A 33 -15.48 1.20 27.49
CA GLY A 33 -15.26 -0.24 27.33
C GLY A 33 -16.38 -1.02 26.62
N GLU A 34 -17.43 -0.34 26.14
CA GLU A 34 -18.56 -0.95 25.44
C GLU A 34 -18.25 -1.21 23.95
N LEU A 35 -17.30 -2.12 23.70
CA LEU A 35 -16.74 -2.37 22.36
C LEU A 35 -17.76 -2.91 21.35
N GLU A 36 -18.64 -3.83 21.76
CA GLU A 36 -19.65 -4.40 20.86
C GLU A 36 -20.64 -3.33 20.39
N GLY A 37 -21.05 -2.44 21.30
CA GLY A 37 -21.85 -1.27 20.97
C GLY A 37 -21.10 -0.33 20.03
N ALA A 38 -19.85 -0.01 20.34
CA ALA A 38 -19.00 0.84 19.52
C ALA A 38 -18.86 0.31 18.09
N MET A 39 -18.65 -1.00 17.92
CA MET A 39 -18.56 -1.64 16.61
C MET A 39 -19.85 -1.47 15.78
N GLY A 40 -21.03 -1.59 16.40
CA GLY A 40 -22.30 -1.33 15.72
C GLY A 40 -22.39 0.09 15.16
N PHE A 41 -21.95 1.09 15.94
CA PHE A 41 -21.95 2.49 15.51
C PHE A 41 -20.84 2.81 14.50
N TYR A 42 -19.63 2.24 14.63
CA TYR A 42 -18.56 2.38 13.63
C TYR A 42 -18.95 1.76 12.28
N SER A 43 -19.65 0.62 12.28
CA SER A 43 -20.19 0.02 11.06
C SER A 43 -21.22 0.93 10.39
N ALA A 44 -22.14 1.51 11.16
CA ALA A 44 -23.09 2.50 10.64
C ALA A 44 -22.40 3.77 10.09
N ALA A 45 -21.27 4.16 10.68
CA ALA A 45 -20.44 5.28 10.22
C ALA A 45 -19.54 4.95 9.02
N LYS A 46 -19.44 3.66 8.63
CA LYS A 46 -18.45 3.14 7.66
C LYS A 46 -17.00 3.46 8.06
N ASP A 47 -16.72 3.52 9.36
CA ASP A 47 -15.37 3.71 9.90
C ASP A 47 -14.65 2.35 9.99
N ASN A 48 -14.12 1.89 8.85
CA ASN A 48 -13.49 0.58 8.75
C ASN A 48 -12.19 0.50 9.54
N LEU A 49 -11.43 1.59 9.63
CA LEU A 49 -10.20 1.65 10.42
C LEU A 49 -10.48 1.36 11.89
N SER A 50 -11.49 2.01 12.48
CA SER A 50 -11.84 1.78 13.89
C SER A 50 -12.33 0.35 14.14
N LEU A 51 -13.13 -0.22 13.23
CA LEU A 51 -13.55 -1.62 13.31
C LEU A 51 -12.37 -2.60 13.26
N VAL A 52 -11.45 -2.39 12.33
CA VAL A 52 -10.24 -3.20 12.17
C VAL A 52 -9.37 -3.09 13.42
N ARG A 53 -9.17 -1.88 13.95
CA ARG A 53 -8.41 -1.66 15.19
C ARG A 53 -9.00 -2.46 16.36
N ILE A 54 -10.32 -2.38 16.56
CA ILE A 54 -10.97 -3.12 17.65
C ILE A 54 -10.77 -4.64 17.44
N LYS A 55 -11.02 -5.16 16.23
CA LYS A 55 -10.81 -6.60 15.96
C LYS A 55 -9.36 -7.04 16.19
N CYS A 56 -8.36 -6.24 15.80
CA CYS A 56 -6.96 -6.50 16.10
C CYS A 56 -6.70 -6.56 17.61
N THR A 57 -7.24 -5.62 18.40
CA THR A 57 -7.08 -5.64 19.87
C THR A 57 -7.76 -6.84 20.55
N GLN A 58 -8.79 -7.40 19.92
CA GLN A 58 -9.47 -8.62 20.37
C GLN A 58 -8.71 -9.92 19.98
N GLY A 59 -7.57 -9.83 19.29
CA GLY A 59 -6.83 -10.98 18.78
C GLY A 59 -7.47 -11.64 17.53
N LYS A 60 -8.47 -11.00 16.93
CA LYS A 60 -9.17 -11.49 15.73
C LYS A 60 -8.52 -10.95 14.45
N LEU A 61 -7.21 -11.17 14.31
CA LEU A 61 -6.41 -10.56 13.23
C LEU A 61 -6.88 -10.98 11.83
N GLU A 62 -7.22 -12.27 11.64
CA GLU A 62 -7.71 -12.76 10.34
C GLU A 62 -9.06 -12.13 9.94
N GLU A 63 -9.97 -11.92 10.90
CA GLU A 63 -11.22 -11.18 10.62
C GLU A 63 -10.96 -9.71 10.29
N ALA A 64 -10.00 -9.08 11.00
CA ALA A 64 -9.60 -7.70 10.73
C ALA A 64 -8.97 -7.55 9.34
N ALA A 65 -8.13 -8.50 8.95
CA ALA A 65 -7.50 -8.59 7.65
C ALA A 65 -8.54 -8.71 6.52
N ASN A 66 -9.51 -9.60 6.66
CA ASN A 66 -10.61 -9.75 5.69
C ASN A 66 -11.43 -8.46 5.57
N LEU A 67 -11.79 -7.84 6.70
CA LEU A 67 -12.52 -6.57 6.69
C LEU A 67 -11.74 -5.45 5.99
N ALA A 68 -10.42 -5.35 6.22
CA ALA A 68 -9.57 -4.37 5.54
C ALA A 68 -9.54 -4.60 4.01
N ILE A 69 -9.46 -5.85 3.57
CA ILE A 69 -9.48 -6.21 2.14
C ILE A 69 -10.84 -5.89 1.50
N GLU A 70 -11.94 -6.30 2.13
CA GLU A 70 -13.30 -6.09 1.61
C GLU A 70 -13.67 -4.61 1.53
N SER A 71 -13.31 -3.84 2.57
CA SER A 71 -13.56 -2.40 2.62
C SER A 71 -12.72 -1.60 1.63
N LYS A 72 -11.58 -2.15 1.17
CA LYS A 72 -10.56 -1.46 0.37
C LYS A 72 -10.08 -0.16 1.01
N ASP A 73 -10.18 -0.05 2.33
CA ASP A 73 -9.76 1.11 3.08
C ASP A 73 -8.24 1.08 3.25
N LYS A 74 -7.56 2.10 2.74
CA LYS A 74 -6.09 2.19 2.77
C LYS A 74 -5.55 2.31 4.18
N ALA A 75 -6.23 3.07 5.05
CA ALA A 75 -5.79 3.24 6.43
C ALA A 75 -6.00 1.94 7.23
N ALA A 76 -7.10 1.24 7.00
CA ALA A 76 -7.35 -0.07 7.60
C ALA A 76 -6.30 -1.11 7.14
N CYS A 77 -6.00 -1.17 5.84
CA CYS A 77 -4.94 -2.03 5.32
C CYS A 77 -3.57 -1.71 5.94
N TYR A 78 -3.25 -0.41 6.08
CA TYR A 78 -2.01 0.04 6.71
C TYR A 78 -1.92 -0.39 8.17
N HIS A 79 -3.03 -0.32 8.91
CA HIS A 79 -3.07 -0.77 10.31
C HIS A 79 -2.78 -2.27 10.42
N VAL A 80 -3.44 -3.09 9.60
CA VAL A 80 -3.22 -4.55 9.55
C VAL A 80 -1.76 -4.87 9.18
N ALA A 81 -1.18 -4.15 8.20
CA ALA A 81 0.21 -4.33 7.81
C ALA A 81 1.18 -4.16 8.99
N ARG A 82 0.95 -3.14 9.83
CA ARG A 82 1.77 -2.88 11.03
C ARG A 82 1.66 -4.00 12.07
N ILE A 83 0.50 -4.63 12.19
CA ILE A 83 0.32 -5.76 13.12
C ILE A 83 1.10 -6.97 12.60
N PHE A 84 0.96 -7.34 11.33
CA PHE A 84 1.74 -8.44 10.75
C PHE A 84 3.25 -8.19 10.80
N GLU A 85 3.69 -6.95 10.57
CA GLU A 85 5.10 -6.58 10.73
C GLU A 85 5.58 -6.77 12.18
N ALA A 86 4.78 -6.41 13.17
CA ALA A 86 5.10 -6.60 14.58
C ALA A 86 5.10 -8.09 15.00
N GLU A 87 4.27 -8.91 14.37
CA GLU A 87 4.23 -10.38 14.58
C GLU A 87 5.35 -11.13 13.82
N GLY A 88 6.06 -10.45 12.91
CA GLY A 88 7.13 -11.03 12.10
C GLY A 88 6.66 -11.72 10.82
N ASP A 89 5.38 -11.63 10.46
CA ASP A 89 4.86 -12.09 9.16
C ASP A 89 5.07 -11.02 8.09
N TYR A 90 6.33 -10.86 7.69
CA TYR A 90 6.74 -9.81 6.75
C TYR A 90 6.13 -9.97 5.35
N SER A 91 5.82 -11.21 4.94
CA SER A 91 5.17 -11.46 3.66
C SER A 91 3.76 -10.86 3.66
N LYS A 92 2.94 -11.16 4.68
CA LYS A 92 1.60 -10.55 4.79
C LYS A 92 1.69 -9.04 5.02
N ALA A 93 2.66 -8.57 5.79
CA ALA A 93 2.85 -7.13 6.01
C ALA A 93 3.09 -6.38 4.67
N VAL A 94 3.95 -6.90 3.80
CA VAL A 94 4.19 -6.33 2.47
C VAL A 94 2.92 -6.32 1.62
N ASP A 95 2.15 -7.40 1.62
CA ASP A 95 0.88 -7.47 0.88
C ASP A 95 -0.13 -6.41 1.32
N PHE A 96 -0.22 -6.16 2.63
CA PHE A 96 -1.13 -5.15 3.18
C PHE A 96 -0.60 -3.72 2.99
N TYR A 97 0.71 -3.48 3.10
CA TYR A 97 1.30 -2.18 2.76
C TYR A 97 1.09 -1.83 1.28
N THR A 98 1.18 -2.83 0.40
CA THR A 98 0.87 -2.67 -1.03
C THR A 98 -0.57 -2.25 -1.25
N LYS A 99 -1.53 -2.94 -0.62
CA LYS A 99 -2.97 -2.58 -0.69
C LYS A 99 -3.22 -1.17 -0.15
N ALA A 100 -2.51 -0.79 0.91
CA ALA A 100 -2.54 0.57 1.48
C ALA A 100 -1.88 1.65 0.60
N HIS A 101 -1.17 1.28 -0.48
CA HIS A 101 -0.32 2.16 -1.28
C HIS A 101 0.86 2.76 -0.49
N ALA A 102 1.28 2.11 0.59
CA ALA A 102 2.43 2.49 1.40
C ALA A 102 3.70 1.80 0.85
N TYR A 103 4.06 2.10 -0.41
CA TYR A 103 5.14 1.40 -1.11
C TYR A 103 6.49 1.56 -0.43
N ASN A 104 6.77 2.70 0.21
CA ASN A 104 8.02 2.90 0.96
C ASN A 104 8.16 1.91 2.11
N SER A 105 7.06 1.61 2.81
CA SER A 105 7.07 0.61 3.89
C SER A 105 7.22 -0.80 3.35
N ALA A 106 6.54 -1.12 2.24
CA ALA A 106 6.69 -2.42 1.57
C ALA A 106 8.11 -2.64 1.03
N ILE A 107 8.70 -1.66 0.35
CA ILE A 107 10.06 -1.71 -0.21
C ILE A 107 11.09 -1.87 0.91
N ARG A 108 10.95 -1.11 2.01
CA ARG A 108 11.83 -1.27 3.18
C ARG A 108 11.82 -2.71 3.68
N LEU A 109 10.64 -3.28 3.93
CA LEU A 109 10.51 -4.65 4.42
C LEU A 109 11.11 -5.68 3.46
N VAL A 110 10.88 -5.50 2.16
CA VAL A 110 11.42 -6.39 1.15
C VAL A 110 12.96 -6.36 1.12
N LYS A 111 13.57 -5.19 1.30
CA LYS A 111 15.02 -5.04 1.41
C LYS A 111 15.56 -5.65 2.70
N GLU A 112 14.93 -5.37 3.84
CA GLU A 112 15.39 -5.81 5.17
C GLU A 112 15.29 -7.34 5.35
N HIS A 113 14.34 -8.00 4.70
CA HIS A 113 14.09 -9.44 4.83
C HIS A 113 14.37 -10.26 3.56
N ASP A 114 15.13 -9.69 2.63
CA ASP A 114 15.59 -10.35 1.40
C ASP A 114 14.48 -10.96 0.51
N MET A 115 13.28 -10.36 0.50
CA MET A 115 12.11 -10.82 -0.27
C MET A 115 12.16 -10.38 -1.73
N ARG A 116 13.29 -10.61 -2.41
CA ARG A 116 13.65 -10.03 -3.72
C ARG A 116 12.60 -10.23 -4.80
N ASP A 117 11.90 -11.35 -4.78
CA ASP A 117 10.88 -11.69 -5.78
C ASP A 117 9.68 -10.71 -5.77
N LEU A 118 9.41 -10.09 -4.62
CA LEU A 118 8.32 -9.11 -4.48
C LEU A 118 8.74 -7.70 -4.91
N LEU A 119 10.04 -7.38 -4.88
CA LEU A 119 10.54 -6.02 -5.09
C LEU A 119 10.25 -5.49 -6.49
N ALA A 120 10.51 -6.30 -7.53
CA ALA A 120 10.29 -5.87 -8.91
C ALA A 120 8.81 -5.52 -9.16
N ASN A 121 7.88 -6.35 -8.69
CA ASN A 121 6.44 -6.11 -8.81
C ASN A 121 6.00 -4.86 -8.02
N LEU A 122 6.52 -4.68 -6.80
CA LEU A 122 6.26 -3.48 -5.99
C LEU A 122 6.70 -2.20 -6.70
N CYS A 123 7.88 -2.19 -7.32
CA CYS A 123 8.38 -1.04 -8.05
C CYS A 123 7.69 -0.82 -9.39
N LEU A 124 7.02 -1.84 -9.94
CA LEU A 124 6.08 -1.66 -11.04
C LEU A 124 4.80 -0.94 -10.60
N MET A 125 4.35 -1.15 -9.36
CA MET A 125 3.17 -0.47 -8.79
C MET A 125 3.49 0.90 -8.19
N ALA A 126 4.69 1.07 -7.62
CA ALA A 126 5.23 2.36 -7.21
C ALA A 126 5.65 3.19 -8.45
N GLY A 127 5.58 4.52 -8.33
CA GLY A 127 6.03 5.46 -9.37
C GLY A 127 7.13 6.37 -8.83
N GLY A 128 7.91 7.00 -9.71
CA GLY A 128 8.79 8.10 -9.30
C GLY A 128 10.16 7.69 -8.73
N SER A 129 10.50 8.18 -7.53
CA SER A 129 11.83 8.04 -6.91
C SER A 129 12.15 6.61 -6.46
N GLU A 130 11.11 5.89 -6.06
CA GLU A 130 11.13 4.55 -5.48
C GLU A 130 11.67 3.51 -6.48
N ILE A 131 11.42 3.75 -7.78
CA ILE A 131 11.93 2.92 -8.88
C ILE A 131 13.46 3.00 -8.95
N VAL A 132 14.04 4.18 -8.77
CA VAL A 132 15.50 4.39 -8.84
C VAL A 132 16.20 3.72 -7.65
N GLU A 133 15.63 3.89 -6.46
CA GLU A 133 16.20 3.31 -5.24
C GLU A 133 16.16 1.79 -5.25
N ALA A 134 15.12 1.20 -5.84
CA ALA A 134 15.04 -0.24 -6.03
C ALA A 134 15.95 -0.74 -7.15
N ALA A 135 16.11 0.02 -8.24
CA ALA A 135 17.04 -0.33 -9.30
C ALA A 135 18.48 -0.42 -8.76
N ARG A 136 18.92 0.56 -7.96
CA ARG A 136 20.23 0.53 -7.28
C ARG A 136 20.42 -0.69 -6.39
N TYR A 137 19.41 -1.04 -5.61
CA TYR A 137 19.46 -2.24 -4.77
C TYR A 137 19.71 -3.52 -5.58
N PHE A 138 19.14 -3.63 -6.79
CA PHE A 138 19.37 -4.77 -7.67
C PHE A 138 20.70 -4.74 -8.42
N GLU A 139 21.38 -3.60 -8.53
CA GLU A 139 22.74 -3.51 -9.09
C GLU A 139 23.76 -4.23 -8.19
N ASP A 140 23.58 -4.11 -6.88
CA ASP A 140 24.48 -4.68 -5.89
C ASP A 140 24.33 -6.20 -5.75
N ILE A 141 23.30 -6.80 -6.36
CA ILE A 141 22.97 -8.22 -6.24
C ILE A 141 23.30 -8.98 -7.53
N PRO A 142 24.23 -9.95 -7.51
CA PRO A 142 24.55 -10.77 -8.66
C PRO A 142 23.31 -11.53 -9.18
N GLY A 143 23.08 -11.47 -10.49
CA GLY A 143 21.94 -12.15 -11.16
C GLY A 143 20.68 -11.30 -11.32
N TYR A 144 20.57 -10.17 -10.60
CA TYR A 144 19.40 -9.29 -10.64
C TYR A 144 19.59 -8.05 -11.54
N THR A 145 20.70 -7.95 -12.25
CA THR A 145 21.04 -6.85 -13.17
C THR A 145 19.94 -6.57 -14.20
N HIS A 146 19.27 -7.61 -14.70
CA HIS A 146 18.17 -7.44 -15.65
C HIS A 146 16.97 -6.70 -15.05
N GLN A 147 16.70 -6.87 -13.75
CA GLN A 147 15.63 -6.16 -13.04
C GLN A 147 16.01 -4.70 -12.80
N ALA A 148 17.26 -4.41 -12.45
CA ALA A 148 17.76 -3.04 -12.34
C ALA A 148 17.59 -2.28 -13.67
N VAL A 149 18.02 -2.88 -14.79
CA VAL A 149 17.87 -2.31 -16.14
C VAL A 149 16.40 -2.06 -16.47
N MET A 150 15.51 -3.03 -16.23
CA MET A 150 14.08 -2.88 -16.45
C MET A 150 13.49 -1.68 -15.69
N LEU A 151 13.86 -1.52 -14.41
CA LEU A 151 13.39 -0.42 -13.57
C LEU A 151 13.89 0.94 -14.08
N TYR A 152 15.16 1.07 -14.47
CA TYR A 152 15.66 2.31 -15.07
C TYR A 152 14.95 2.66 -16.38
N HIS A 153 14.70 1.69 -17.26
CA HIS A 153 13.95 1.93 -18.49
C HIS A 153 12.52 2.42 -18.21
N LYS A 154 11.83 1.82 -17.23
CA LYS A 154 10.51 2.30 -16.79
C LYS A 154 10.59 3.74 -16.30
N ARG A 155 11.56 4.06 -15.43
CA ARG A 155 11.72 5.42 -14.88
C ARG A 155 12.03 6.46 -15.96
N ALA A 156 12.82 6.08 -16.96
CA ALA A 156 13.12 6.91 -18.12
C ALA A 156 11.86 7.12 -18.97
N ALA A 157 11.08 6.08 -19.22
CA ALA A 157 9.81 6.21 -19.94
C ALA A 157 8.81 7.13 -19.21
N GLU A 158 8.66 7.01 -17.88
CA GLU A 158 7.84 7.93 -17.07
C GLU A 158 8.33 9.39 -17.20
N PHE A 159 9.64 9.61 -17.19
CA PHE A 159 10.23 10.93 -17.38
C PHE A 159 9.89 11.51 -18.76
N PHE A 160 10.05 10.74 -19.82
CA PHE A 160 9.75 11.22 -21.18
C PHE A 160 8.26 11.47 -21.39
N ALA A 161 7.38 10.62 -20.85
CA ALA A 161 5.93 10.83 -20.89
C ALA A 161 5.53 12.15 -20.18
N ASN A 162 6.10 12.44 -19.01
CA ASN A 162 5.83 13.68 -18.28
C ASN A 162 6.34 14.93 -19.01
N ASN A 163 7.39 14.80 -19.82
CA ASN A 163 7.94 15.87 -20.66
C ASN A 163 7.32 15.90 -22.08
N GLN A 164 6.14 15.31 -22.28
CA GLN A 164 5.41 15.24 -23.56
C GLN A 164 6.19 14.60 -24.72
N ASN A 165 7.25 13.83 -24.43
CA ASN A 165 8.04 13.11 -25.41
C ASN A 165 7.58 11.65 -25.51
N TYR A 166 6.39 11.45 -26.07
CA TYR A 166 5.70 10.15 -26.07
C TYR A 166 6.37 9.09 -26.96
N GLU A 167 7.06 9.50 -28.03
CA GLU A 167 7.73 8.56 -28.95
C GLU A 167 8.85 7.79 -28.24
N LYS A 168 9.73 8.50 -27.53
CA LYS A 168 10.80 7.88 -26.72
C LYS A 168 10.24 7.08 -25.55
N ALA A 169 9.14 7.52 -24.94
CA ALA A 169 8.49 6.78 -23.88
C ALA A 169 7.96 5.42 -24.37
N VAL A 170 7.35 5.37 -25.56
CA VAL A 170 6.85 4.13 -26.17
C VAL A 170 8.01 3.19 -26.54
N GLU A 171 9.09 3.70 -27.13
CA GLU A 171 10.28 2.90 -27.46
C GLU A 171 10.86 2.22 -26.20
N LEU A 172 11.06 2.98 -25.13
CA LEU A 172 11.61 2.46 -23.87
C LEU A 172 10.66 1.47 -23.17
N LEU A 173 9.33 1.68 -23.25
CA LEU A 173 8.35 0.73 -22.73
C LEU A 173 8.31 -0.57 -23.53
N CYS A 174 8.46 -0.50 -24.86
CA CYS A 174 8.56 -1.67 -25.73
C CYS A 174 9.82 -2.50 -25.40
N LEU A 175 10.94 -1.84 -25.11
CA LEU A 175 12.17 -2.49 -24.65
C LEU A 175 11.99 -3.15 -23.27
N ALA A 176 11.32 -2.47 -22.33
CA ALA A 176 11.06 -3.00 -20.99
C ALA A 176 10.09 -4.20 -20.98
N LYS A 177 9.07 -4.21 -21.86
CA LYS A 177 8.16 -5.36 -22.04
C LYS A 177 8.76 -6.49 -22.88
N GLY A 178 9.87 -6.23 -23.58
CA GLY A 178 10.53 -7.15 -24.52
C GLY A 178 11.57 -8.08 -23.92
N VAL A 179 11.74 -8.14 -22.59
CA VAL A 179 12.78 -8.94 -21.89
C VAL A 179 12.43 -10.45 -21.84
N SER A 180 11.82 -10.97 -22.89
CA SER A 180 11.88 -12.40 -23.21
C SER A 180 12.70 -12.71 -24.47
N LYS A 181 13.10 -11.73 -25.32
CA LYS A 181 13.81 -12.05 -26.59
C LYS A 181 14.83 -11.07 -27.18
N ILE A 182 15.24 -9.96 -26.55
CA ILE A 182 16.04 -8.94 -27.27
C ILE A 182 17.46 -8.76 -26.73
N PHE A 183 18.26 -9.83 -26.79
CA PHE A 183 19.73 -9.74 -26.66
C PHE A 183 20.46 -9.52 -28.00
N GLY A 184 19.74 -9.39 -29.13
CA GLY A 184 20.36 -9.37 -30.46
C GLY A 184 20.65 -8.01 -31.10
N PHE A 185 20.09 -6.90 -30.60
CA PHE A 185 20.06 -5.65 -31.38
C PHE A 185 20.69 -4.43 -30.70
N LEU A 186 20.75 -4.39 -29.37
CA LEU A 186 21.23 -3.20 -28.64
C LEU A 186 22.76 -3.05 -28.58
N PHE A 187 23.53 -4.07 -29.00
CA PHE A 187 25.00 -4.02 -29.02
C PHE A 187 25.63 -3.75 -30.40
N SER A 188 24.85 -3.45 -31.45
CA SER A 188 25.41 -3.10 -32.78
C SER A 188 25.55 -1.61 -33.06
N SER A 189 25.18 -0.71 -32.13
CA SER A 189 25.21 0.73 -32.37
C SER A 189 25.99 1.51 -31.29
N PRO A 190 27.28 1.84 -31.53
CA PRO A 190 28.20 2.45 -30.55
C PRO A 190 27.90 3.91 -30.14
N LYS A 191 26.76 4.50 -30.50
CA LYS A 191 26.55 5.96 -30.42
C LYS A 191 25.70 6.46 -29.25
N VAL A 192 25.13 5.59 -28.43
CA VAL A 192 24.25 6.02 -27.31
C VAL A 192 24.97 6.12 -25.96
N ILE A 193 26.22 5.66 -25.85
CA ILE A 193 26.99 5.70 -24.59
C ILE A 193 27.59 7.08 -24.27
N LEU A 194 27.65 8.02 -25.21
CA LEU A 194 28.51 9.21 -25.08
C LEU A 194 27.84 10.55 -24.74
N ARG A 195 26.59 10.57 -24.28
CA ARG A 195 25.99 11.77 -23.66
C ARG A 195 25.05 11.39 -22.51
N LEU A 196 25.65 10.94 -21.41
CA LEU A 196 25.10 11.10 -20.06
C LEU A 196 25.72 12.35 -19.43
#